data_AF-A0A6G0WMP2-F1
#
_entry.id   AF-A0A6G0WMP2-F1
#
_cell.length_a   1.000
_cell.length_b   1.000
_cell.length_c   1.000
_cell.angle_alpha   90.00
_cell.angle_beta   90.00
_cell.angle_gamma   90.00
#
_symmetry.space_group_name_H-M   'P 1'
#
loop_
_entity.id
_entity.type
_entity.pdbx_description
1 polymer ?
#
loop_
_entity_poly.entity_id
_entity_poly.type
_entity_poly.pdbx_seq_one_letter_code
_entity_poly.pdbx_strand_id
1 'polypeptide(L)'
;MLRRKRRRLIPTANSTEKSAATDETFDTLDEHTVDDGGVMDDTLAAIHLLLGRYHSGFAAMKLPSLVFWHQLYHIVSNRTAVDQSIYRMRNEGLIMTLRITLQGPPATAILLTKDYIAYMLQYSEQHRATRIFAKGLPSLTSTPTVSKAAIVDAIQQLFHSKKRPPLPATVLDEDIRHLVQAGFLVTTTALDAQEEYSFGLPRLGLFITSVVKARAAITALLNRAQYKEMLEVDMKKRKLTCSRLPMDFHLLDMEGVDLIRRLVSGSTCVVRLGDA
;
A
#
# COMPACT_ATOMS: atom_id res chain seq x y z
N MET A 1 -10.86 55.09 -25.10
CA MET A 1 -12.17 54.62 -25.61
C MET A 1 -12.54 53.29 -24.93
N LEU A 2 -12.99 53.33 -23.68
CA LEU A 2 -14.35 52.92 -23.23
C LEU A 2 -15.17 52.05 -24.22
N ARG A 3 -15.50 50.82 -23.80
CA ARG A 3 -16.88 50.45 -23.42
C ARG A 3 -16.95 49.07 -22.72
N ARG A 4 -17.21 49.11 -21.41
CA ARG A 4 -17.88 48.05 -20.64
C ARG A 4 -19.33 47.90 -21.13
N LYS A 5 -19.89 46.68 -21.11
CA LYS A 5 -21.30 46.52 -20.69
C LYS A 5 -21.55 45.16 -20.04
N ARG A 6 -22.07 45.23 -18.82
CA ARG A 6 -22.48 44.17 -17.90
C ARG A 6 -23.91 43.67 -18.22
N ARG A 7 -24.16 42.41 -17.84
CA ARG A 7 -25.38 41.82 -17.22
C ARG A 7 -26.73 41.95 -17.95
N ARG A 8 -27.51 40.86 -17.94
CA ARG A 8 -28.70 40.70 -17.06
C ARG A 8 -29.16 39.24 -16.96
N LEU A 9 -29.58 38.89 -15.74
CA LEU A 9 -30.30 37.69 -15.32
C LEU A 9 -31.79 38.06 -15.09
N ILE A 10 -32.60 37.00 -14.91
CA ILE A 10 -33.94 36.86 -14.25
C ILE A 10 -35.18 37.44 -15.00
N PRO A 11 -36.46 37.07 -14.68
CA PRO A 11 -37.07 35.87 -14.03
C PRO A 11 -38.33 35.31 -14.74
N THR A 12 -38.81 34.13 -14.33
CA THR A 12 -40.27 33.92 -14.13
C THR A 12 -40.53 33.05 -12.91
N ALA A 13 -41.27 33.63 -11.97
CA ALA A 13 -41.85 33.01 -10.80
C ALA A 13 -43.09 32.18 -11.16
N ASN A 14 -43.40 31.18 -10.34
CA ASN A 14 -44.68 31.16 -9.63
C ASN A 14 -44.60 30.26 -8.39
N SER A 15 -44.84 30.93 -7.27
CA SER A 15 -45.05 30.44 -5.91
C SER A 15 -46.42 29.80 -5.74
N THR A 16 -46.53 28.79 -4.87
CA THR A 16 -47.62 28.77 -3.88
C THR A 16 -47.12 28.11 -2.59
N GLU A 17 -47.18 28.89 -1.52
CA GLU A 17 -46.82 28.58 -0.15
C GLU A 17 -47.89 27.72 0.53
N LYS A 18 -47.53 27.00 1.61
CA LYS A 18 -48.10 27.26 2.94
C LYS A 18 -47.36 26.53 4.07
N SER A 19 -47.00 27.34 5.06
CA SER A 19 -46.35 27.07 6.34
C SER A 19 -47.21 26.30 7.34
N ALA A 20 -46.57 25.65 8.31
CA ALA A 20 -46.91 25.79 9.72
C ALA A 20 -45.70 25.39 10.58
N ALA A 21 -45.22 26.35 11.37
CA ALA A 21 -44.29 26.13 12.47
C ALA A 21 -45.11 26.00 13.76
N THR A 22 -44.71 25.07 14.63
CA THR A 22 -44.98 25.18 16.06
C THR A 22 -43.73 24.73 16.81
N ASP A 23 -43.26 25.65 17.64
CA ASP A 23 -42.18 25.56 18.61
C ASP A 23 -42.71 24.83 19.85
N GLU A 24 -42.01 23.78 20.32
CA GLU A 24 -42.01 23.41 21.74
C GLU A 24 -40.66 22.77 22.10
N THR A 25 -39.89 23.52 22.90
CA THR A 25 -38.78 23.03 23.71
C THR A 25 -39.30 22.28 24.93
N PHE A 26 -38.92 21.02 25.12
CA PHE A 26 -38.61 20.50 26.45
C PHE A 26 -37.81 19.19 26.43
N ASP A 27 -36.90 19.12 27.40
CA ASP A 27 -36.19 17.99 28.00
C ASP A 27 -34.97 17.32 27.33
N THR A 28 -33.86 17.59 28.01
CA THR A 28 -32.60 16.85 28.10
C THR A 28 -32.77 15.43 28.61
N LEU A 29 -31.78 14.60 28.25
CA LEU A 29 -31.43 13.24 28.72
C LEU A 29 -32.01 12.10 27.88
N ASP A 30 -31.20 11.58 26.95
CA ASP A 30 -30.54 10.30 27.24
C ASP A 30 -29.36 10.02 26.31
N GLU A 31 -28.20 9.89 26.96
CA GLU A 31 -26.96 9.36 26.44
C GLU A 31 -27.11 7.84 26.29
N HIS A 32 -27.42 7.37 25.07
CA HIS A 32 -27.25 5.97 24.72
C HIS A 32 -26.59 5.80 23.36
N THR A 33 -25.29 5.55 23.46
CA THR A 33 -24.39 4.98 22.48
C THR A 33 -24.99 3.81 21.70
N VAL A 34 -25.15 3.96 20.39
CA VAL A 34 -24.94 2.89 19.41
C VAL A 34 -24.42 3.52 18.11
N ASP A 35 -23.13 3.89 18.06
CA ASP A 35 -22.44 4.12 16.79
C ASP A 35 -21.91 2.78 16.31
N ASP A 36 -22.75 2.03 15.60
CA ASP A 36 -22.41 0.77 14.98
C ASP A 36 -21.77 1.00 13.61
N GLY A 37 -20.46 0.72 13.54
CA GLY A 37 -19.92 -0.06 12.42
C GLY A 37 -19.53 0.66 11.13
N GLY A 38 -19.55 1.99 11.08
CA GLY A 38 -19.20 2.78 9.90
C GLY A 38 -17.80 3.40 9.91
N VAL A 39 -16.79 2.76 10.51
CA VAL A 39 -15.41 3.28 10.44
C VAL A 39 -14.95 3.23 8.98
N MET A 40 -15.03 4.37 8.29
CA MET A 40 -14.28 4.59 7.07
C MET A 40 -12.84 4.22 7.40
N ASP A 41 -12.33 3.17 6.76
CA ASP A 41 -11.08 2.56 7.17
C ASP A 41 -9.92 3.51 6.85
N ASP A 42 -9.54 4.34 7.83
CA ASP A 42 -8.46 5.32 7.73
C ASP A 42 -7.17 4.68 7.23
N THR A 43 -6.97 3.39 7.55
CA THR A 43 -5.82 2.62 7.07
C THR A 43 -5.90 2.37 5.57
N LEU A 44 -7.06 1.96 5.04
CA LEU A 44 -7.28 1.79 3.61
C LEU A 44 -7.15 3.14 2.88
N ALA A 45 -7.66 4.23 3.46
CA ALA A 45 -7.50 5.57 2.92
C ALA A 45 -6.02 6.00 2.89
N ALA A 46 -5.26 5.73 3.96
CA ALA A 46 -3.83 5.99 4.03
C ALA A 46 -3.05 5.18 2.99
N ILE A 47 -3.39 3.90 2.79
CA ILE A 47 -2.82 3.05 1.75
C ILE A 47 -3.09 3.66 0.37
N HIS A 48 -4.34 4.01 0.05
CA HIS A 48 -4.68 4.62 -1.24
C HIS A 48 -3.96 5.96 -1.47
N LEU A 49 -3.88 6.79 -0.44
CA LEU A 49 -3.17 8.08 -0.48
C LEU A 49 -1.69 7.87 -0.84
N LEU A 50 -1.00 6.94 -0.19
CA LEU A 50 0.42 6.68 -0.47
C LEU A 50 0.63 6.02 -1.83
N LEU A 51 -0.21 5.04 -2.20
CA LEU A 51 -0.15 4.38 -3.52
C LEU A 51 -0.32 5.39 -4.67
N GLY A 52 -1.26 6.32 -4.54
CA GLY A 52 -1.50 7.39 -5.50
C GLY A 52 -0.36 8.41 -5.53
N ARG A 53 0.11 8.85 -4.36
CA ARG A 53 1.21 9.82 -4.22
C ARG A 53 2.51 9.35 -4.89
N TYR A 54 2.82 8.05 -4.82
CA TYR A 54 4.09 7.50 -5.32
C TYR A 54 3.98 6.77 -6.65
N HIS A 55 2.79 6.74 -7.27
CA HIS A 55 2.52 5.98 -8.49
C HIS A 55 3.49 6.29 -9.63
N SER A 56 3.80 7.55 -9.89
CA SER A 56 4.70 7.96 -10.98
C SER A 56 6.11 7.38 -10.84
N GLY A 57 6.63 7.27 -9.61
CA GLY A 57 7.94 6.69 -9.33
C GLY A 57 7.97 5.19 -9.60
N PHE A 58 6.94 4.46 -9.18
CA PHE A 58 6.79 3.02 -9.44
C PHE A 58 6.55 2.72 -10.93
N ALA A 59 5.71 3.51 -11.60
CA ALA A 59 5.46 3.40 -13.02
C ALA A 59 6.75 3.58 -13.86
N ALA A 60 7.62 4.53 -13.47
CA ALA A 60 8.93 4.71 -14.12
C ALA A 60 9.86 3.49 -13.96
N MET A 61 9.68 2.69 -12.90
CA MET A 61 10.40 1.44 -12.67
C MET A 61 9.71 0.21 -13.31
N LYS A 62 8.53 0.40 -13.93
CA LYS A 62 7.65 -0.65 -14.43
C LYS A 62 7.22 -1.62 -13.34
N LEU A 63 6.88 -1.09 -12.17
CA LEU A 63 6.38 -1.83 -11.02
C LEU A 63 4.99 -1.30 -10.63
N PRO A 64 4.10 -2.13 -10.04
CA PRO A 64 2.92 -1.63 -9.36
C PRO A 64 3.31 -0.77 -8.15
N SER A 65 2.46 0.18 -7.80
CA SER A 65 2.63 0.96 -6.58
C SER A 65 2.60 0.04 -5.36
N LEU A 66 3.48 0.31 -4.40
CA LEU A 66 3.49 -0.37 -3.11
C LEU A 66 3.78 0.61 -1.98
N VAL A 67 3.44 0.21 -0.76
CA VAL A 67 3.66 0.98 0.46
C VAL A 67 4.35 0.09 1.47
N PHE A 68 5.29 0.62 2.25
CA PHE A 68 5.80 -0.14 3.39
C PHE A 68 4.84 -0.05 4.58
N TRP A 69 4.59 -1.17 5.24
CA TRP A 69 3.70 -1.24 6.41
C TRP A 69 4.06 -0.19 7.47
N HIS A 70 5.36 -0.04 7.79
CA HIS A 70 5.82 0.93 8.80
C HIS A 70 5.58 2.40 8.43
N GLN A 71 5.37 2.72 7.15
CA GLN A 71 5.01 4.09 6.73
C GLN A 71 3.59 4.46 7.19
N LEU A 72 2.71 3.49 7.39
CA LEU A 72 1.32 3.73 7.79
C LEU A 72 1.21 4.25 9.23
N TYR A 73 2.12 3.85 10.10
CA TYR A 73 2.16 4.31 11.51
C TYR A 73 2.41 5.82 11.65
N HIS A 74 2.82 6.49 10.57
CA HIS A 74 3.04 7.95 10.54
C HIS A 74 1.80 8.71 10.07
N ILE A 75 0.85 8.03 9.43
CA ILE A 75 -0.37 8.62 8.89
C ILE A 75 -1.54 8.37 9.83
N VAL A 76 -1.60 7.17 10.41
CA VAL A 76 -2.65 6.74 11.32
C VAL A 76 -2.05 6.58 12.71
N SER A 77 -2.54 7.37 13.67
CA SER A 77 -1.99 7.44 15.03
C SER A 77 -2.10 6.11 15.80
N ASN A 78 -3.17 5.34 15.57
CA ASN A 78 -3.42 4.09 16.28
C ASN A 78 -2.78 2.90 15.54
N ARG A 79 -1.57 2.53 15.97
CA ARG A 79 -0.80 1.40 15.39
C ARG A 79 -1.56 0.07 15.48
N THR A 80 -2.23 -0.19 16.59
CA THR A 80 -3.01 -1.43 16.78
C THR A 80 -4.18 -1.49 15.80
N ALA A 81 -4.88 -0.39 15.57
CA ALA A 81 -5.97 -0.32 14.58
C ALA A 81 -5.46 -0.54 13.15
N VAL A 82 -4.27 0.00 12.81
CA VAL A 82 -3.61 -0.27 11.52
C VAL A 82 -3.35 -1.75 11.34
N ASP A 83 -2.77 -2.42 12.35
CA ASP A 83 -2.43 -3.84 12.25
C ASP A 83 -3.69 -4.72 12.14
N GLN A 84 -4.75 -4.40 12.90
CA GLN A 84 -6.05 -5.08 12.81
C GLN A 84 -6.72 -4.88 11.44
N SER A 85 -6.71 -3.66 10.92
CA SER A 85 -7.26 -3.33 9.60
C SER A 85 -6.50 -4.07 8.49
N ILE A 86 -5.16 -4.07 8.52
CA ILE A 86 -4.34 -4.82 7.56
C ILE A 86 -4.62 -6.31 7.65
N TYR A 87 -4.71 -6.87 8.85
CA TYR A 87 -5.06 -8.28 9.02
C TYR A 87 -6.42 -8.62 8.41
N ARG A 88 -7.44 -7.78 8.68
CA ARG A 88 -8.78 -7.91 8.10
C ARG A 88 -8.75 -7.84 6.57
N MET A 89 -8.19 -6.77 6.00
CA MET A 89 -8.12 -6.57 4.54
C MET A 89 -7.34 -7.68 3.83
N ARG A 90 -6.33 -8.24 4.50
CA ARG A 90 -5.54 -9.35 3.98
C ARG A 90 -6.35 -10.64 3.93
N ASN A 91 -7.15 -10.93 4.95
CA ASN A 91 -8.04 -12.09 4.99
C ASN A 91 -9.23 -11.97 4.03
N GLU A 92 -9.68 -10.74 3.77
CA GLU A 92 -10.72 -10.44 2.76
C GLU A 92 -10.19 -10.49 1.31
N GLY A 93 -8.87 -10.66 1.11
CA GLY A 93 -8.30 -10.70 -0.23
C GLY A 93 -8.08 -9.34 -0.88
N LEU A 94 -8.29 -8.23 -0.16
CA LEU A 94 -8.19 -6.87 -0.69
C LEU A 94 -6.74 -6.41 -0.88
N ILE A 95 -5.86 -6.81 0.04
CA ILE A 95 -4.43 -6.49 0.00
C ILE A 95 -3.57 -7.75 0.06
N MET A 96 -2.35 -7.60 -0.47
CA MET A 96 -1.29 -8.59 -0.39
C MET A 96 -0.07 -7.98 0.30
N THR A 97 0.64 -8.81 1.06
CA THR A 97 1.90 -8.45 1.70
C THR A 97 3.09 -9.19 1.10
N LEU A 98 4.16 -8.48 0.78
CA LEU A 98 5.44 -9.02 0.31
C LEU A 98 6.52 -8.77 1.36
N ARG A 99 7.34 -9.79 1.66
CA ARG A 99 8.53 -9.60 2.51
C ARG A 99 9.67 -9.01 1.66
N ILE A 100 10.21 -7.89 2.09
CA ILE A 100 11.32 -7.19 1.44
C ILE A 100 12.53 -7.20 2.36
N THR A 101 13.61 -7.82 1.90
CA THR A 101 14.91 -7.80 2.58
C THR A 101 15.65 -6.51 2.23
N LEU A 102 15.84 -5.65 3.23
CA LEU A 102 16.62 -4.41 3.14
C LEU A 102 17.85 -4.52 4.04
N GLN A 103 18.84 -3.64 3.82
CA GLN A 103 19.91 -3.44 4.81
C GLN A 103 19.29 -2.74 6.04
N GLY A 104 19.22 -3.48 7.16
CA GLY A 104 18.51 -3.07 8.38
C GLY A 104 17.33 -4.00 8.69
N PRO A 105 16.28 -3.51 9.37
CA PRO A 105 15.09 -4.31 9.65
C PRO A 105 14.41 -4.77 8.35
N PRO A 106 13.93 -6.03 8.26
CA PRO A 106 13.14 -6.48 7.13
C PRO A 106 11.86 -5.64 7.06
N ALA A 107 11.50 -5.22 5.86
CA ALA A 107 10.29 -4.45 5.64
C ALA A 107 9.20 -5.33 5.00
N THR A 108 7.95 -5.05 5.33
CA THR A 108 6.81 -5.66 4.65
C THR A 108 6.18 -4.61 3.75
N ALA A 109 6.07 -4.93 2.45
CA ALA A 109 5.36 -4.10 1.50
C ALA A 109 3.90 -4.56 1.36
N ILE A 110 3.00 -3.60 1.18
CA ILE A 110 1.57 -3.78 0.99
C ILE A 110 1.22 -3.32 -0.44
N LEU A 111 0.43 -4.12 -1.13
CA LEU A 111 -0.13 -3.83 -2.44
C LEU A 111 -1.62 -4.15 -2.44
N LEU A 112 -2.38 -3.47 -3.29
CA LEU A 112 -3.75 -3.88 -3.58
C LEU A 112 -3.72 -5.16 -4.43
N THR A 113 -4.46 -6.19 -4.01
CA THR A 113 -4.50 -7.47 -4.72
C THR A 113 -4.93 -7.28 -6.17
N LYS A 114 -5.87 -6.38 -6.43
CA LYS A 114 -6.30 -6.01 -7.79
C LYS A 114 -5.16 -5.49 -8.68
N ASP A 115 -4.28 -4.65 -8.13
CA ASP A 115 -3.20 -4.00 -8.88
C ASP A 115 -2.08 -5.01 -9.13
N TYR A 116 -1.82 -5.87 -8.15
CA TYR A 116 -0.90 -7.00 -8.31
C TYR A 116 -1.40 -7.97 -9.39
N ILE A 117 -2.67 -8.37 -9.39
CA ILE A 117 -3.27 -9.20 -10.44
C ILE A 117 -3.14 -8.55 -11.82
N ALA A 118 -3.47 -7.27 -11.93
CA ALA A 118 -3.35 -6.54 -13.19
C ALA A 118 -1.90 -6.55 -13.71
N TYR A 119 -0.94 -6.30 -12.82
CA TYR A 119 0.48 -6.36 -13.13
C TYR A 119 0.92 -7.77 -13.56
N MET A 120 0.50 -8.81 -12.84
CA MET A 120 0.80 -10.20 -13.18
C MET A 120 0.36 -10.55 -14.61
N LEU A 121 -0.90 -10.24 -14.94
CA LEU A 121 -1.50 -10.54 -16.24
C LEU A 121 -0.84 -9.75 -17.37
N GLN A 122 -0.43 -8.52 -17.11
CA GLN A 122 0.29 -7.69 -18.07
C GLN A 122 1.72 -8.19 -18.30
N TYR A 123 2.42 -8.59 -17.24
CA TYR A 123 3.83 -8.98 -17.31
C TYR A 123 4.04 -10.34 -17.98
N SER A 124 3.16 -11.33 -17.74
CA SER A 124 3.29 -12.67 -18.31
C SER A 124 2.55 -12.86 -19.64
N GLU A 125 2.12 -11.77 -20.29
CA GLU A 125 1.34 -11.80 -21.54
C GLU A 125 0.12 -12.72 -21.43
N GLN A 126 -0.54 -12.69 -20.27
CA GLN A 126 -1.69 -13.53 -19.94
C GLN A 126 -1.43 -15.05 -20.00
N HIS A 127 -0.21 -15.49 -19.66
CA HIS A 127 0.10 -16.92 -19.53
C HIS A 127 -0.94 -17.66 -18.67
N ARG A 128 -1.26 -18.90 -19.06
CA ARG A 128 -2.32 -19.72 -18.44
C ARG A 128 -2.13 -19.86 -16.94
N ALA A 129 -0.92 -20.22 -16.49
CA ALA A 129 -0.58 -20.38 -15.08
C ALA A 129 -0.92 -19.12 -14.28
N THR A 130 -0.49 -17.96 -14.77
CA THR A 130 -0.74 -16.66 -14.14
C THR A 130 -2.23 -16.33 -14.08
N ARG A 131 -2.99 -16.62 -15.13
CA ARG A 131 -4.45 -16.38 -15.18
C ARG A 131 -5.23 -17.23 -14.19
N ILE A 132 -4.82 -18.48 -14.00
CA ILE A 132 -5.45 -19.39 -13.05
C ILE A 132 -5.10 -18.93 -11.64
N PHE A 133 -3.82 -18.70 -11.37
CA PHE A 133 -3.34 -18.24 -10.07
C PHE A 133 -3.95 -16.89 -9.66
N ALA A 134 -4.05 -15.92 -10.57
CA ALA A 134 -4.66 -14.61 -10.32
C ALA A 134 -6.11 -14.72 -9.82
N LYS A 135 -6.86 -15.75 -10.21
CA LYS A 135 -8.24 -15.96 -9.74
C LYS A 135 -8.30 -16.56 -8.34
N GLY A 136 -7.28 -17.33 -7.95
CA GLY A 136 -7.16 -17.93 -6.62
C GLY A 136 -6.38 -17.06 -5.65
N LEU A 137 -5.74 -16.02 -6.15
CA LEU A 137 -4.89 -15.16 -5.35
C LEU A 137 -5.61 -14.54 -4.15
N PRO A 138 -6.85 -14.03 -4.26
CA PRO A 138 -7.54 -13.43 -3.11
C PRO A 138 -7.75 -14.37 -1.92
N SER A 139 -7.84 -15.69 -2.14
CA SER A 139 -7.94 -16.67 -1.04
C SER A 139 -6.58 -17.06 -0.45
N LEU A 140 -5.49 -16.68 -1.09
CA LEU A 140 -4.11 -17.00 -0.69
C LEU A 140 -3.41 -15.84 0.03
N THR A 141 -4.01 -14.64 0.07
CA THR A 141 -3.37 -13.46 0.68
C THR A 141 -3.31 -13.50 2.19
N SER A 142 -4.10 -14.35 2.86
CA SER A 142 -4.25 -14.42 4.33
C SER A 142 -2.93 -14.54 5.10
N THR A 143 -1.89 -15.05 4.45
CA THR A 143 -0.52 -15.16 5.00
C THR A 143 0.50 -14.60 4.00
N PRO A 144 1.64 -14.07 4.47
CA PRO A 144 2.71 -13.57 3.59
C PRO A 144 3.47 -14.71 2.87
N THR A 145 3.34 -15.94 3.37
CA THR A 145 3.87 -17.17 2.80
C THR A 145 2.74 -18.13 2.51
N VAL A 146 2.89 -18.96 1.49
CA VAL A 146 1.90 -19.94 1.04
C VAL A 146 2.57 -21.27 0.77
N SER A 147 1.99 -22.36 1.26
CA SER A 147 2.46 -23.70 0.96
C SER A 147 1.99 -24.13 -0.44
N LYS A 148 2.73 -25.07 -1.05
CA LYS A 148 2.29 -25.73 -2.29
C LYS A 148 0.87 -26.28 -2.17
N ALA A 149 0.56 -26.94 -1.05
CA ALA A 149 -0.76 -27.52 -0.79
C ALA A 149 -1.86 -26.45 -0.79
N ALA A 150 -1.63 -25.29 -0.18
CA ALA A 150 -2.59 -24.19 -0.19
C ALA A 150 -2.83 -23.63 -1.61
N ILE A 151 -1.77 -23.49 -2.41
CA ILE A 151 -1.89 -23.06 -3.82
C ILE A 151 -2.71 -24.08 -4.62
N VAL A 152 -2.43 -25.37 -4.45
CA VAL A 152 -3.13 -26.46 -5.12
C VAL A 152 -4.60 -26.48 -4.72
N ASP A 153 -4.92 -26.40 -3.43
CA ASP A 153 -6.28 -26.39 -2.91
C ASP A 153 -7.07 -25.17 -3.42
N ALA A 154 -6.51 -23.97 -3.35
CA ALA A 154 -7.14 -22.77 -3.89
C ALA A 154 -7.46 -22.91 -5.38
N ILE A 155 -6.53 -23.47 -6.18
CA ILE A 155 -6.78 -23.73 -7.60
C ILE A 155 -7.86 -24.79 -7.77
N GLN A 156 -7.84 -25.89 -7.02
CA GLN A 156 -8.84 -26.95 -7.11
C GLN A 156 -10.25 -26.44 -6.76
N GLN A 157 -10.39 -25.62 -5.72
CA GLN A 157 -11.65 -24.97 -5.33
C GLN A 157 -12.21 -24.09 -6.46
N LEU A 158 -11.37 -23.39 -7.23
CA LEU A 158 -11.81 -22.64 -8.41
C LEU A 158 -12.36 -23.54 -9.53
N PHE A 159 -11.83 -24.75 -9.68
CA PHE A 159 -12.30 -25.70 -10.68
C PHE A 159 -13.60 -26.36 -10.22
N HIS A 160 -13.69 -26.76 -8.95
CA HIS A 160 -14.90 -27.30 -8.34
C HIS A 160 -16.07 -26.32 -8.39
N SER A 161 -15.85 -25.06 -8.00
CA SER A 161 -16.89 -24.01 -8.07
C SER A 161 -17.40 -23.77 -9.48
N LYS A 162 -16.58 -24.05 -10.51
CA LYS A 162 -16.95 -23.93 -11.93
C LYS A 162 -17.44 -25.24 -12.56
N LYS A 163 -17.62 -26.30 -11.76
CA LYS A 163 -18.00 -27.65 -12.23
C LYS A 163 -17.07 -28.18 -13.33
N ARG A 164 -15.76 -27.90 -13.21
CA ARG A 164 -14.73 -28.36 -14.16
C ARG A 164 -13.90 -29.47 -13.52
N PRO A 165 -13.37 -30.41 -14.32
CA PRO A 165 -12.45 -31.42 -13.81
C PRO A 165 -11.19 -30.73 -13.26
N PRO A 166 -10.65 -31.19 -12.11
CA PRO A 166 -9.42 -30.64 -11.56
C PRO A 166 -8.25 -30.86 -12.52
N LEU A 167 -7.27 -29.98 -12.46
CA LEU A 167 -6.04 -30.16 -13.22
C LEU A 167 -5.24 -31.37 -12.70
N PRO A 168 -4.53 -32.09 -13.59
CA PRO A 168 -3.53 -33.08 -13.17
C PRO A 168 -2.40 -32.43 -12.37
N ALA A 169 -1.90 -33.12 -11.34
CA ALA A 169 -0.83 -32.62 -10.46
C ALA A 169 0.42 -32.15 -11.22
N THR A 170 0.81 -32.88 -12.27
CA THR A 170 1.96 -32.53 -13.13
C THR A 170 1.83 -31.14 -13.77
N VAL A 171 0.61 -30.78 -14.19
CA VAL A 171 0.33 -29.47 -14.78
C VAL A 171 0.35 -28.37 -13.73
N LEU A 172 -0.12 -28.63 -12.51
CA LEU A 172 0.00 -27.66 -11.40
C LEU A 172 1.47 -27.42 -11.03
N ASP A 173 2.30 -28.46 -11.02
CA ASP A 173 3.73 -28.34 -10.75
C ASP A 173 4.44 -27.48 -11.81
N GLU A 174 4.07 -27.65 -13.08
CA GLU A 174 4.55 -26.80 -14.18
C GLU A 174 4.08 -25.35 -14.03
N ASP A 175 2.81 -25.14 -13.66
CA ASP A 175 2.24 -23.81 -13.43
C ASP A 175 2.95 -23.11 -12.25
N ILE A 176 3.23 -23.81 -11.15
CA ILE A 176 3.99 -23.27 -10.00
C ILE A 176 5.43 -22.95 -10.40
N ARG A 177 6.09 -23.85 -11.13
CA ARG A 177 7.45 -23.62 -11.65
C ARG A 177 7.49 -22.37 -12.53
N HIS A 178 6.48 -22.16 -13.37
CA HIS A 178 6.36 -20.96 -14.18
C HIS A 178 6.22 -19.69 -13.31
N LEU A 179 5.40 -19.72 -12.26
CA LEU A 179 5.25 -18.58 -11.33
C LEU A 179 6.55 -18.24 -10.60
N VAL A 180 7.34 -19.24 -10.23
CA VAL A 180 8.68 -19.07 -9.65
C VAL A 180 9.64 -18.44 -10.67
N GLN A 181 9.69 -18.99 -11.89
CA GLN A 181 10.55 -18.47 -12.96
C GLN A 181 10.19 -17.03 -13.36
N ALA A 182 8.89 -16.69 -13.35
CA ALA A 182 8.41 -15.35 -13.62
C ALA A 182 8.67 -14.37 -12.46
N GLY A 183 9.08 -14.86 -11.27
CA GLY A 183 9.40 -14.05 -10.10
C GLY A 183 8.18 -13.62 -9.27
N PHE A 184 7.02 -14.26 -9.46
CA PHE A 184 5.81 -14.03 -8.64
C PHE A 184 5.76 -14.89 -7.39
N LEU A 185 6.52 -15.99 -7.37
CA LEU A 185 6.76 -16.80 -6.19
C LEU A 185 8.27 -16.89 -5.94
N VAL A 186 8.65 -16.84 -4.68
CA VAL A 186 10.04 -17.01 -4.23
C VAL A 186 10.06 -18.19 -3.26
N THR A 187 10.90 -19.18 -3.52
CA THR A 187 11.07 -20.33 -2.63
C THR A 187 11.65 -19.88 -1.29
N THR A 188 11.00 -20.24 -0.20
CA THR A 188 11.52 -19.97 1.15
C THR A 188 12.67 -20.92 1.45
N THR A 189 13.82 -20.40 1.90
CA THR A 189 15.04 -21.20 2.17
C THR A 189 15.12 -21.74 3.60
N ALA A 190 14.03 -21.72 4.35
CA ALA A 190 14.02 -22.26 5.71
C ALA A 190 14.08 -23.79 5.66
N LEU A 191 14.98 -24.38 6.45
CA LEU A 191 15.26 -25.83 6.49
C LEU A 191 14.01 -26.67 6.82
N ASP A 192 13.05 -26.09 7.54
CA ASP A 192 11.80 -26.75 7.95
C ASP A 192 10.61 -26.46 7.00
N ALA A 193 10.78 -25.54 6.04
CA ALA A 193 9.72 -25.03 5.17
C ALA A 193 9.69 -25.76 3.83
N GLN A 194 9.57 -27.08 3.86
CA GLN A 194 9.54 -27.89 2.65
C GLN A 194 8.30 -27.50 1.81
N GLU A 195 8.53 -26.93 0.62
CA GLU A 195 7.52 -26.45 -0.33
C GLU A 195 6.71 -25.21 0.09
N GLU A 196 7.31 -24.28 0.86
CA GLU A 196 6.74 -22.95 1.08
C GLU A 196 7.27 -21.90 0.09
N TYR A 197 6.38 -20.99 -0.29
CA TYR A 197 6.67 -19.87 -1.18
C TYR A 197 6.28 -18.56 -0.52
N SER A 198 7.11 -17.53 -0.69
CA SER A 198 6.73 -16.14 -0.45
C SER A 198 6.24 -15.51 -1.74
N PHE A 199 5.30 -14.57 -1.64
CA PHE A 199 4.91 -13.77 -2.80
C PHE A 199 6.07 -12.89 -3.25
N GLY A 200 6.28 -12.84 -4.55
CA GLY A 200 7.34 -12.08 -5.21
C GLY A 200 6.78 -11.06 -6.19
N LEU A 201 7.65 -10.16 -6.63
CA LEU A 201 7.34 -9.20 -7.69
C LEU A 201 8.53 -9.16 -8.66
N PRO A 202 8.34 -9.45 -9.95
CA PRO A 202 9.41 -9.31 -10.93
C PRO A 202 10.00 -7.91 -10.89
N ARG A 203 11.33 -7.82 -10.97
CA ARG A 203 12.13 -6.58 -10.91
C ARG A 203 12.13 -5.83 -9.57
N LEU A 204 11.59 -6.41 -8.50
CA LEU A 204 11.62 -5.80 -7.15
C LEU A 204 13.04 -5.44 -6.68
N GLY A 205 14.06 -6.18 -7.13
CA GLY A 205 15.47 -5.89 -6.82
C GLY A 205 15.92 -4.47 -7.21
N LEU A 206 15.36 -3.87 -8.26
CA LEU A 206 15.64 -2.47 -8.63
C LEU A 206 15.11 -1.50 -7.59
N PHE A 207 13.90 -1.74 -7.10
CA PHE A 207 13.28 -0.96 -6.03
C PHE A 207 14.07 -1.10 -4.73
N ILE A 208 14.39 -2.33 -4.31
CA ILE A 208 15.21 -2.65 -3.13
C ILE A 208 16.53 -1.88 -3.17
N THR A 209 17.26 -1.99 -4.29
CA THR A 209 18.55 -1.31 -4.48
C THR A 209 18.38 0.21 -4.39
N SER A 210 17.30 0.76 -4.92
CA SER A 210 17.03 2.20 -4.87
C SER A 210 16.77 2.69 -3.43
N VAL A 211 16.05 1.91 -2.62
CA VAL A 211 15.78 2.23 -1.20
C VAL A 211 17.07 2.15 -0.40
N VAL A 212 17.86 1.08 -0.55
CA VAL A 212 19.15 0.93 0.15
C VAL A 212 20.11 2.09 -0.18
N LYS A 213 20.23 2.45 -1.46
CA LYS A 213 21.06 3.59 -1.88
C LYS A 213 20.52 4.93 -1.39
N ALA A 214 19.20 5.09 -1.31
CA ALA A 214 18.58 6.30 -0.79
C ALA A 214 18.83 6.46 0.71
N ARG A 215 18.66 5.39 1.50
CA ARG A 215 19.01 5.37 2.93
C ARG A 215 20.46 5.80 3.15
N ALA A 216 21.41 5.19 2.42
CA ALA A 216 22.82 5.55 2.51
C ALA A 216 23.09 7.02 2.13
N ALA A 217 22.43 7.54 1.09
CA ALA A 217 22.59 8.93 0.66
C ALA A 217 22.04 9.93 1.69
N ILE A 218 20.87 9.65 2.28
CA ILE A 218 20.26 10.47 3.33
C ILE A 218 21.13 10.45 4.59
N THR A 219 21.62 9.28 5.00
CA THR A 219 22.53 9.15 6.14
C THR A 219 23.83 9.92 5.91
N ALA A 220 24.41 9.85 4.71
CA ALA A 220 25.60 10.62 4.37
C ALA A 220 25.35 12.14 4.36
N LEU A 221 24.15 12.56 3.92
CA LEU A 221 23.76 13.97 3.92
C LEU A 221 23.65 14.51 5.36
N LEU A 222 22.97 13.77 6.25
CA LEU A 222 22.80 14.16 7.64
C LEU A 222 24.14 14.13 8.40
N ASN A 223 24.98 13.12 8.20
CA ASN A 223 26.31 13.06 8.84
C ASN A 223 27.22 14.25 8.52
N ARG A 224 27.02 14.92 7.37
CA ARG A 224 27.77 16.13 6.99
C ARG A 224 27.16 17.41 7.55
N ALA A 225 25.92 17.37 8.01
CA ALA A 225 25.23 18.51 8.57
C ALA A 225 25.64 18.73 10.03
N GLN A 226 25.61 20.00 10.46
CA GLN A 226 25.84 20.35 11.86
C GLN A 226 24.82 19.64 12.75
N TYR A 227 25.25 19.10 13.88
CA TYR A 227 24.41 18.30 14.81
C TYR A 227 23.72 17.07 14.19
N LYS A 228 24.17 16.63 13.00
CA LYS A 228 23.56 15.53 12.25
C LYS A 228 22.07 15.75 11.92
N GLU A 229 21.69 17.00 11.71
CA GLU A 229 20.30 17.40 11.48
C GLU A 229 20.16 18.39 10.32
N MET A 230 18.99 18.39 9.67
CA MET A 230 18.69 19.26 8.54
C MET A 230 17.20 19.61 8.50
N LEU A 231 16.86 20.84 8.11
CA LEU A 231 15.47 21.24 7.88
C LEU A 231 14.82 20.34 6.81
N GLU A 232 13.62 19.83 7.08
CA GLU A 232 12.91 18.92 6.16
C GLU A 232 12.68 19.59 4.80
N VAL A 233 12.34 20.89 4.80
CA VAL A 233 12.14 21.69 3.58
C VAL A 233 13.41 21.77 2.71
N ASP A 234 14.60 21.77 3.31
CA ASP A 234 15.86 21.82 2.57
C ASP A 234 16.27 20.43 2.09
N MET A 235 15.99 19.40 2.89
CA MET A 235 16.11 18.01 2.48
C MET A 235 15.26 17.71 1.24
N LYS A 236 13.99 18.14 1.21
CA LYS A 236 13.08 17.91 0.06
C LYS A 236 13.52 18.59 -1.22
N LYS A 237 14.28 19.69 -1.14
CA LYS A 237 14.87 20.36 -2.32
C LYS A 237 16.03 19.56 -2.92
N ARG A 238 16.64 18.62 -2.17
CA ARG A 238 17.72 17.77 -2.67
C ARG A 238 17.14 16.66 -3.55
N LYS A 239 17.79 16.42 -4.69
CA LYS A 239 17.43 15.32 -5.59
C LYS A 239 18.17 14.05 -5.21
N LEU A 240 17.43 12.95 -5.01
CA LEU A 240 18.01 11.61 -4.91
C LEU A 240 18.16 11.03 -6.32
N THR A 241 19.38 10.97 -6.84
CA THR A 241 19.64 10.40 -8.18
C THR A 241 19.56 8.87 -8.20
N CYS A 242 19.65 8.24 -7.03
CA CYS A 242 19.62 6.79 -6.85
C CYS A 242 18.20 6.19 -6.81
N SER A 243 17.15 7.01 -6.78
CA SER A 243 15.76 6.54 -6.73
C SER A 243 14.84 7.35 -7.65
N ARG A 244 13.79 6.69 -8.16
CA ARG A 244 12.70 7.35 -8.90
C ARG A 244 11.58 7.84 -7.96
N LEU A 245 11.65 7.50 -6.68
CA LEU A 245 10.69 7.92 -5.66
C LEU A 245 11.15 9.24 -5.02
N PRO A 246 10.20 10.11 -4.62
CA PRO A 246 10.51 11.41 -4.02
C PRO A 246 11.19 11.25 -2.66
N MET A 247 11.87 12.31 -2.20
CA MET A 247 12.54 12.35 -0.88
C MET A 247 11.58 11.93 0.25
N ASP A 248 10.34 12.41 0.21
CA ASP A 248 9.30 12.12 1.20
C ASP A 248 9.01 10.63 1.38
N PHE A 249 9.10 9.83 0.31
CA PHE A 249 8.93 8.38 0.41
C PHE A 249 10.03 7.78 1.29
N HIS A 250 11.27 8.17 1.05
CA HIS A 250 12.45 7.65 1.76
C HIS A 250 12.53 8.18 3.19
N LEU A 251 12.09 9.42 3.43
CA LEU A 251 11.97 9.94 4.79
C LEU A 251 10.94 9.15 5.60
N LEU A 252 9.73 8.92 5.06
CA LEU A 252 8.74 8.08 5.74
C LEU A 252 9.22 6.63 5.95
N ASP A 253 9.95 6.09 4.98
CA ASP A 253 10.57 4.76 5.12
C ASP A 253 11.56 4.73 6.28
N MET A 254 12.54 5.63 6.29
CA MET A 254 13.59 5.66 7.31
C MET A 254 13.05 5.99 8.70
N GLU A 255 12.05 6.86 8.79
CA GLU A 255 11.42 7.24 10.06
C GLU A 255 10.66 6.07 10.68
N GLY A 256 9.90 5.30 9.87
CA GLY A 256 9.18 4.13 10.39
C GLY A 256 10.03 2.92 10.77
N VAL A 257 11.32 2.96 10.49
CA VAL A 257 12.30 2.00 11.04
C VAL A 257 13.30 2.66 11.99
N ASP A 258 12.98 3.84 12.52
CA ASP A 258 13.76 4.61 13.50
C ASP A 258 15.19 4.97 13.07
N LEU A 259 15.50 4.93 11.76
CA LEU A 259 16.81 5.35 11.23
C LEU A 259 16.98 6.87 11.24
N ILE A 260 15.87 7.60 11.24
CA ILE A 260 15.81 9.05 11.39
C ILE A 260 14.66 9.42 12.33
N ARG A 261 14.69 10.64 12.87
CA ARG A 261 13.58 11.22 13.64
C ARG A 261 13.21 12.57 13.06
N ARG A 262 11.91 12.88 13.04
CA ARG A 262 11.39 14.22 12.79
C ARG A 262 11.13 14.94 14.09
N LEU A 263 11.75 16.11 14.24
CA LEU A 263 11.59 16.99 15.38
C LEU A 263 10.80 18.20 14.90
N VAL A 264 9.55 18.30 15.35
CA VAL A 264 8.70 19.46 15.09
C VAL A 264 8.98 20.53 16.14
N SER A 265 9.44 21.70 15.69
CA SER A 265 9.65 22.89 16.51
C SER A 265 8.84 24.04 15.93
N GLY A 266 7.69 24.31 16.55
CA GLY A 266 6.72 25.30 16.07
C GLY A 266 6.20 24.95 14.66
N SER A 267 6.45 25.83 13.69
CA SER A 267 6.09 25.64 12.27
C SER A 267 7.18 24.93 11.46
N THR A 268 8.32 24.61 12.06
CA THR A 268 9.46 23.99 11.38
C THR A 268 9.61 22.52 11.75
N CYS A 269 10.03 21.70 10.78
CA CYS A 269 10.39 20.31 11.01
C CYS A 269 11.86 20.10 10.64
N VAL A 270 12.60 19.49 11.56
CA VAL A 270 14.00 19.11 11.40
C VAL A 270 14.09 17.59 11.36
N VAL A 271 14.84 17.07 10.39
CA VAL A 271 15.18 15.65 10.29
C VAL A 271 16.55 15.44 10.92
N ARG A 272 16.66 14.50 11.86
CA ARG A 272 17.91 14.10 12.52
C ARG A 272 18.15 12.60 12.34
N LEU A 273 19.41 12.17 12.32
CA LEU A 273 19.75 10.75 12.43
C LEU A 273 19.20 10.14 13.73
N GLY A 274 18.69 8.91 13.64
CA GLY A 274 18.33 8.12 14.82
C GLY A 274 19.57 7.79 15.65
N ASP A 275 19.38 7.66 16.96
CA ASP A 275 20.41 7.14 17.86
C ASP A 275 20.46 5.62 17.64
N ALA A 276 21.46 5.15 16.90
CA ALA A 276 21.74 3.72 16.70
C ALA A 276 22.46 3.13 17.92
#